data_AF-A0A3S1P686-F1
#
_entry.id   AF-A0A3S1P686-F1
#
_cell.length_a   1.000
_cell.length_b   1.000
_cell.length_c   1.000
_cell.angle_alpha   90.00
_cell.angle_beta   90.00
_cell.angle_gamma   90.00
#
_symmetry.space_group_name_H-M   'P 1'
#
loop_
_entity.id
_entity.type
_entity.pdbx_description
1 polymer ?
#
loop_
_entity_poly.entity_id
_entity_poly.type
_entity_poly.pdbx_seq_one_letter_code
_entity_poly.pdbx_strand_id
1 'polypeptide(L)'
;EDAAAAKIAAAMSHRNIEVKPAATGRVNLHAGASGVFTVNAGMIDAINAVDPAITVATLAQHAPVEKGQMVATVKIIPFAVAANLVDSVVRICAGREIFAVNAYRPITVGVIQTVLPGVKPSVLDKTLRVTEARLARSGGRLTAERRTPHEIAPVAAAATQLARDNDMVVIFGASAMSDFADVVPAAGTRQPRLGDAQRLVK
;
A
#
# COMPACT_ATOMS: atom_id res chain seq x y z
N GLU A 1 -4.68 -1.96 -35.29
CA GLU A 1 -4.96 -1.96 -33.84
C GLU A 1 -3.77 -1.52 -32.98
N ASP A 2 -2.58 -2.12 -33.10
CA ASP A 2 -1.44 -1.85 -32.21
C ASP A 2 -1.02 -0.38 -32.14
N ALA A 3 -0.97 0.31 -33.28
CA ALA A 3 -0.66 1.74 -33.32
C ALA A 3 -1.65 2.60 -32.52
N ALA A 4 -2.94 2.22 -32.53
CA ALA A 4 -3.96 2.93 -31.76
C ALA A 4 -3.82 2.65 -30.26
N ALA A 5 -3.60 1.39 -29.87
CA ALA A 5 -3.36 1.02 -28.46
C ALA A 5 -2.12 1.73 -27.90
N ALA A 6 -1.02 1.76 -28.66
CA ALA A 6 0.22 2.44 -28.30
C ALA A 6 0.02 3.95 -28.15
N LYS A 7 -0.70 4.58 -29.09
CA LYS A 7 -0.98 6.03 -29.03
C LYS A 7 -1.79 6.41 -27.80
N ILE A 8 -2.79 5.62 -27.44
CA ILE A 8 -3.60 5.85 -26.23
C ILE A 8 -2.74 5.68 -24.97
N ALA A 9 -2.00 4.57 -24.86
CA ALA A 9 -1.16 4.31 -23.70
C ALA A 9 -0.09 5.40 -23.51
N ALA A 10 0.50 5.91 -24.59
CA ALA A 10 1.48 7.00 -24.53
C ALA A 10 0.91 8.34 -24.05
N ALA A 11 -0.40 8.56 -24.21
CA ALA A 11 -1.07 9.75 -23.72
C ALA A 11 -1.41 9.68 -22.22
N MET A 12 -1.38 8.49 -21.61
CA MET A 12 -1.73 8.29 -20.22
C MET A 12 -0.58 8.71 -19.29
N SER A 13 -0.80 9.75 -18.48
CA SER A 13 0.16 10.10 -17.42
C SER A 13 0.07 9.12 -16.25
N HIS A 14 1.21 8.53 -15.88
CA HIS A 14 1.27 7.54 -14.80
C HIS A 14 2.57 7.58 -14.00
N ARG A 15 2.52 7.13 -12.74
CA ARG A 15 3.69 7.02 -11.84
C ARG A 15 3.97 5.58 -11.42
N ASN A 16 5.25 5.20 -11.40
CA ASN A 16 5.72 3.85 -11.02
C ASN A 16 5.02 2.73 -11.81
N ILE A 17 4.82 2.94 -13.10
CA ILE A 17 4.19 1.98 -14.01
C ILE A 17 5.06 1.85 -15.26
N GLU A 18 5.27 0.62 -15.68
CA GLU A 18 5.96 0.25 -16.90
C GLU A 18 4.93 -0.09 -17.99
N VAL A 19 5.01 0.60 -19.13
CA VAL A 19 4.17 0.33 -20.30
C VAL A 19 4.88 -0.69 -21.18
N LYS A 20 4.25 -1.85 -21.42
CA LYS A 20 4.80 -2.87 -22.33
C LYS A 20 4.50 -2.52 -23.80
N PRO A 21 5.29 -3.04 -24.76
CA PRO A 21 5.01 -2.85 -26.18
C PRO A 21 3.58 -3.29 -26.56
N ALA A 22 3.01 -2.61 -27.55
CA ALA A 22 1.72 -3.02 -28.11
C ALA A 22 1.85 -4.36 -28.85
N ALA A 23 0.87 -5.23 -28.65
CA ALA A 23 0.73 -6.48 -29.40
C ALA A 23 -0.74 -6.91 -29.42
N THR A 24 -1.21 -7.37 -30.58
CA THR A 24 -2.58 -7.88 -30.80
C THR A 24 -3.67 -6.93 -30.30
N GLY A 25 -3.50 -5.64 -30.61
CA GLY A 25 -4.40 -4.56 -30.25
C GLY A 25 -4.38 -4.19 -28.77
N ARG A 26 -3.37 -4.63 -28.03
CA ARG A 26 -3.31 -4.48 -26.57
C ARG A 26 -2.01 -3.85 -26.11
N VAL A 27 -2.10 -3.00 -25.08
CA VAL A 27 -0.94 -2.53 -24.30
C VAL A 27 -1.16 -2.83 -22.83
N ASN A 28 -0.27 -3.60 -22.23
CA ASN A 28 -0.34 -3.94 -20.80
C ASN A 28 0.56 -3.03 -19.98
N LEU A 29 0.01 -2.50 -18.90
CA LEU A 29 0.70 -1.64 -17.95
C LEU A 29 0.99 -2.45 -16.68
N HIS A 30 2.26 -2.46 -16.25
CA HIS A 30 2.73 -3.26 -15.12
C HIS A 30 3.26 -2.36 -14.01
N ALA A 31 3.09 -2.77 -12.77
CA ALA A 31 3.63 -2.05 -11.61
C ALA A 31 5.17 -2.02 -11.67
N GLY A 32 5.75 -0.82 -11.61
CA GLY A 32 7.21 -0.63 -11.52
C GLY A 32 7.78 -0.90 -10.12
N ALA A 33 6.92 -0.93 -9.10
CA ALA A 33 7.26 -1.20 -7.71
C ALA A 33 6.12 -1.94 -7.00
N SER A 34 6.41 -2.58 -5.86
CA SER A 34 5.36 -3.10 -4.98
C SER A 34 4.75 -1.95 -4.16
N GLY A 35 3.42 -1.93 -4.03
CA GLY A 35 2.74 -0.79 -3.42
C GLY A 35 1.22 -0.86 -3.52
N VAL A 36 0.57 0.31 -3.48
CA VAL A 36 -0.88 0.46 -3.62
C VAL A 36 -1.20 1.13 -4.96
N PHE A 37 -1.97 0.44 -5.80
CA PHE A 37 -2.43 0.96 -7.08
C PHE A 37 -3.56 1.98 -6.88
N THR A 38 -3.47 3.10 -7.60
CA THR A 38 -4.51 4.13 -7.67
C THR A 38 -4.85 4.43 -9.13
N VAL A 39 -6.13 4.63 -9.38
CA VAL A 39 -6.74 4.89 -10.68
C VAL A 39 -7.74 6.04 -10.56
N ASN A 40 -7.76 6.90 -11.57
CA ASN A 40 -8.82 7.88 -11.74
C ASN A 40 -10.03 7.22 -12.43
N ALA A 41 -10.96 6.70 -11.63
CA ALA A 41 -12.15 6.00 -12.14
C ALA A 41 -12.95 6.84 -13.15
N GLY A 42 -13.14 8.14 -12.89
CA GLY A 42 -13.88 9.01 -13.81
C GLY A 42 -13.21 9.16 -15.19
N MET A 43 -11.87 9.11 -15.26
CA MET A 43 -11.17 9.08 -16.55
C MET A 43 -11.36 7.74 -17.26
N ILE A 44 -11.34 6.62 -16.53
CA ILE A 44 -11.59 5.29 -17.12
C ILE A 44 -13.01 5.20 -17.67
N ASP A 45 -14.00 5.66 -16.91
CA ASP A 45 -15.39 5.70 -17.34
C ASP A 45 -15.56 6.58 -18.57
N ALA A 46 -14.94 7.77 -18.58
CA ALA A 46 -14.98 8.67 -19.73
C ALA A 46 -14.33 8.06 -20.98
N ILE A 47 -13.22 7.35 -20.85
CA ILE A 47 -12.56 6.65 -21.97
C ILE A 47 -13.45 5.52 -22.50
N ASN A 48 -13.95 4.67 -21.60
CA ASN A 48 -14.77 3.51 -21.97
C ASN A 48 -16.14 3.90 -22.54
N ALA A 49 -16.61 5.14 -22.27
CA ALA A 49 -17.82 5.69 -22.86
C ALA A 49 -17.65 6.24 -24.28
N VAL A 50 -16.41 6.39 -24.79
CA VAL A 50 -16.16 6.93 -26.14
C VAL A 50 -16.71 6.02 -27.22
N ASP A 51 -16.32 4.75 -27.21
CA ASP A 51 -16.75 3.75 -28.18
C ASP A 51 -16.38 2.34 -27.69
N PRO A 52 -17.25 1.32 -27.83
CA PRO A 52 -16.95 -0.05 -27.40
C PRO A 52 -15.74 -0.68 -28.10
N ALA A 53 -15.24 -0.13 -29.21
CA ALA A 53 -14.00 -0.58 -29.85
C ALA A 53 -12.74 -0.30 -29.02
N ILE A 54 -12.80 0.62 -28.05
CA ILE A 54 -11.69 1.02 -27.18
C ILE A 54 -12.08 0.74 -25.73
N THR A 55 -11.31 -0.11 -25.05
CA THR A 55 -11.54 -0.40 -23.64
C THR A 55 -10.25 -0.29 -22.84
N VAL A 56 -10.35 0.30 -21.66
CA VAL A 56 -9.33 0.28 -20.63
C VAL A 56 -9.86 -0.50 -19.43
N ALA A 57 -9.14 -1.55 -19.05
CA ALA A 57 -9.44 -2.35 -17.86
C ALA A 57 -8.30 -2.23 -16.86
N THR A 58 -8.63 -2.24 -15.56
CA THR A 58 -7.69 -1.94 -14.48
C THR A 58 -7.98 -2.83 -13.28
N LEU A 59 -7.00 -2.96 -12.39
CA LEU A 59 -7.27 -3.41 -11.01
C LEU A 59 -8.15 -2.39 -10.29
N ALA A 60 -8.75 -2.83 -9.18
CA ALA A 60 -9.56 -1.96 -8.32
C ALA A 60 -8.72 -0.85 -7.68
N GLN A 61 -9.39 0.27 -7.38
CA GLN A 61 -8.81 1.37 -6.61
C GLN A 61 -8.27 0.86 -5.27
N HIS A 62 -7.05 1.26 -4.92
CA HIS A 62 -6.32 0.85 -3.71
C HIS A 62 -5.93 -0.63 -3.64
N ALA A 63 -5.93 -1.35 -4.77
CA ALA A 63 -5.43 -2.73 -4.78
C ALA A 63 -3.94 -2.79 -4.39
N PRO A 64 -3.53 -3.70 -3.48
CA PRO A 64 -2.12 -3.97 -3.26
C PRO A 64 -1.54 -4.68 -4.50
N VAL A 65 -0.34 -4.29 -4.90
CA VAL A 65 0.33 -4.83 -6.08
C VAL A 65 1.79 -5.16 -5.81
N GLU A 66 2.30 -6.17 -6.52
CA GLU A 66 3.71 -6.52 -6.54
C GLU A 66 4.40 -5.93 -7.77
N LYS A 67 5.70 -5.62 -7.66
CA LYS A 67 6.51 -5.21 -8.82
C LYS A 67 6.39 -6.24 -9.95
N GLY A 68 6.09 -5.75 -11.15
CA GLY A 68 5.89 -6.57 -12.34
C GLY A 68 4.47 -7.13 -12.49
N GLN A 69 3.55 -6.89 -11.56
CA GLN A 69 2.15 -7.27 -11.71
C GLN A 69 1.46 -6.38 -12.75
N MET A 70 0.63 -6.96 -13.63
CA MET A 70 -0.21 -6.18 -14.55
C MET A 70 -1.31 -5.46 -13.76
N VAL A 71 -1.39 -4.14 -13.92
CA VAL A 71 -2.33 -3.27 -13.17
C VAL A 71 -3.39 -2.64 -14.06
N ALA A 72 -3.11 -2.47 -15.34
CA ALA A 72 -4.06 -1.98 -16.33
C ALA A 72 -3.73 -2.49 -17.73
N THR A 73 -4.72 -2.43 -18.63
CA THR A 73 -4.55 -2.76 -20.03
C THR A 73 -5.42 -1.87 -20.90
N VAL A 74 -4.86 -1.40 -22.02
CA VAL A 74 -5.59 -0.77 -23.10
C VAL A 74 -5.85 -1.82 -24.16
N LYS A 75 -7.09 -1.96 -24.62
CA LYS A 75 -7.49 -2.88 -25.67
C LYS A 75 -8.24 -2.14 -26.77
N ILE A 76 -7.75 -2.28 -27.99
CA ILE A 76 -8.54 -2.10 -29.20
C ILE A 76 -9.14 -3.46 -29.50
N ILE A 77 -10.47 -3.56 -29.46
CA ILE A 77 -11.19 -4.83 -29.61
C ILE A 77 -11.22 -5.29 -31.08
N PRO A 78 -11.60 -4.45 -32.06
CA PRO A 78 -11.52 -4.81 -33.48
C PRO A 78 -10.09 -4.62 -34.03
N PHE A 79 -9.82 -5.21 -35.20
CA PHE A 79 -8.51 -5.11 -35.87
C PHE A 79 -8.08 -3.68 -36.23
N ALA A 80 -9.04 -2.75 -36.32
CA ALA A 80 -8.82 -1.33 -36.56
C ALA A 80 -9.89 -0.47 -35.88
N VAL A 81 -9.54 0.77 -35.57
CA VAL A 81 -10.42 1.77 -34.98
C VAL A 81 -10.20 3.10 -35.68
N ALA A 82 -11.25 3.92 -35.77
CA ALA A 82 -11.18 5.23 -36.42
C ALA A 82 -10.26 6.19 -35.65
N ALA A 83 -9.45 6.98 -36.38
CA ALA A 83 -8.46 7.87 -35.80
C ALA A 83 -9.08 8.95 -34.88
N ASN A 84 -10.25 9.46 -35.23
CA ASN A 84 -10.98 10.44 -34.42
C ASN A 84 -11.40 9.92 -33.04
N LEU A 85 -11.68 8.61 -32.90
CA LEU A 85 -11.96 7.99 -31.61
C LEU A 85 -10.70 7.94 -30.74
N VAL A 86 -9.58 7.53 -31.34
CA VAL A 86 -8.28 7.54 -30.66
C VAL A 86 -7.91 8.95 -30.19
N ASP A 87 -8.08 9.95 -31.05
CA ASP A 87 -7.80 11.35 -30.71
C ASP A 87 -8.71 11.87 -29.59
N SER A 88 -9.96 11.39 -29.52
CA SER A 88 -10.89 11.72 -28.43
C SER A 88 -10.40 11.16 -27.10
N VAL A 89 -9.94 9.91 -27.08
CA VAL A 89 -9.35 9.28 -25.89
C VAL A 89 -8.06 10.01 -25.46
N VAL A 90 -7.19 10.35 -26.41
CA VAL A 90 -5.95 11.10 -26.14
C VAL A 90 -6.24 12.45 -25.47
N ARG A 91 -7.30 13.15 -25.89
CA ARG A 91 -7.73 14.41 -25.24
C ARG A 91 -8.20 14.19 -23.80
N ILE A 92 -8.91 13.10 -23.51
CA ILE A 92 -9.35 12.77 -22.14
C ILE A 92 -8.13 12.53 -21.23
N CYS A 93 -7.08 11.89 -21.75
CA CYS A 93 -5.85 11.64 -20.99
C CYS A 93 -5.03 12.90 -20.70
N ALA A 94 -5.29 14.03 -21.36
CA ALA A 94 -4.49 15.24 -21.21
C ALA A 94 -4.67 15.89 -19.82
N GLY A 95 -3.54 16.15 -19.14
CA GLY A 95 -3.46 17.05 -17.99
C GLY A 95 -3.73 16.45 -16.61
N ARG A 96 -3.96 15.13 -16.48
CA ARG A 96 -4.18 14.47 -15.18
C ARG A 96 -3.54 13.08 -15.12
N GLU A 97 -3.04 12.71 -13.94
CA GLU A 97 -2.57 11.35 -13.65
C GLU A 97 -3.77 10.38 -13.66
N ILE A 98 -3.71 9.37 -14.53
CA ILE A 98 -4.76 8.35 -14.63
C ILE A 98 -4.44 7.15 -13.75
N PHE A 99 -3.16 6.79 -13.61
CA PHE A 99 -2.69 5.66 -12.83
C PHE A 99 -1.48 6.00 -11.98
N ALA A 100 -1.38 5.39 -10.80
CA ALA A 100 -0.12 5.36 -10.07
C ALA A 100 0.01 4.08 -9.26
N VAL A 101 1.25 3.67 -9.02
CA VAL A 101 1.58 2.74 -7.94
C VAL A 101 2.31 3.53 -6.85
N ASN A 102 1.68 3.60 -5.68
CA ASN A 102 2.25 4.24 -4.50
C ASN A 102 3.11 3.21 -3.78
N ALA A 103 4.42 3.26 -4.04
CA ALA A 103 5.36 2.28 -3.51
C ALA A 103 5.30 2.23 -1.98
N TYR A 104 5.40 1.03 -1.42
CA TYR A 104 5.53 0.89 0.03
C TYR A 104 6.82 1.57 0.50
N ARG A 105 6.73 2.27 1.63
CA ARG A 105 7.91 2.73 2.37
C ARG A 105 8.30 1.64 3.37
N PRO A 106 9.49 1.06 3.27
CA PRO A 106 10.06 0.22 4.33
C PRO A 106 10.04 0.95 5.67
N ILE A 107 9.56 0.29 6.72
CA ILE A 107 9.59 0.81 8.09
C ILE A 107 10.24 -0.19 9.05
N THR A 108 10.83 0.32 10.13
CA THR A 108 11.27 -0.48 11.26
C THR A 108 10.16 -0.62 12.29
N VAL A 109 9.95 -1.86 12.76
CA VAL A 109 8.90 -2.17 13.72
C VAL A 109 9.50 -2.83 14.96
N GLY A 110 9.22 -2.23 16.12
CA GLY A 110 9.41 -2.86 17.42
C GLY A 110 8.13 -3.58 17.85
N VAL A 111 8.26 -4.79 18.39
CA VAL A 111 7.12 -5.58 18.87
C VAL A 111 7.16 -5.74 20.39
N ILE A 112 6.02 -5.53 21.04
CA ILE A 112 5.80 -5.84 22.45
C ILE A 112 4.75 -6.94 22.51
N GLN A 113 5.05 -8.04 23.20
CA GLN A 113 4.09 -9.08 23.48
C GLN A 113 3.89 -9.16 25.00
N THR A 114 2.68 -8.86 25.46
CA THR A 114 2.39 -9.02 26.88
C THR A 114 2.18 -10.50 27.23
N VAL A 115 2.47 -10.88 28.47
CA VAL A 115 2.35 -12.26 28.96
C VAL A 115 1.47 -12.33 30.20
N LEU A 116 0.66 -13.39 30.26
CA LEU A 116 -0.14 -13.81 31.41
C LEU A 116 0.14 -15.30 31.70
N PRO A 117 -0.12 -15.79 32.93
CA PRO A 117 -0.10 -17.22 33.20
C PRO A 117 -0.99 -17.98 32.20
N GLY A 118 -0.41 -18.97 31.52
CA GLY A 118 -1.10 -19.79 30.52
C GLY A 118 -0.82 -19.42 29.05
N VAL A 119 -0.19 -18.27 28.77
CA VAL A 119 0.29 -17.95 27.41
C VAL A 119 1.52 -18.80 27.10
N LYS A 120 1.39 -19.71 26.12
CA LYS A 120 2.49 -20.60 25.71
C LYS A 120 3.57 -19.81 24.95
N PRO A 121 4.87 -20.03 25.21
CA PRO A 121 5.96 -19.39 24.46
C PRO A 121 5.83 -19.56 22.94
N SER A 122 5.39 -20.74 22.48
CA SER A 122 5.20 -21.01 21.05
C SER A 122 4.17 -20.13 20.36
N VAL A 123 3.20 -19.58 21.09
CA VAL A 123 2.23 -18.60 20.54
C VAL A 123 2.91 -17.25 20.30
N LEU A 124 3.78 -16.83 21.21
CA LEU A 124 4.57 -15.60 21.09
C LEU A 124 5.56 -15.70 19.93
N ASP A 125 6.25 -16.83 19.81
CA ASP A 125 7.20 -17.09 18.72
C ASP A 125 6.48 -17.10 17.35
N LYS A 126 5.31 -17.73 17.28
CA LYS A 126 4.49 -17.75 16.05
C LYS A 126 4.01 -16.34 15.68
N THR A 127 3.59 -15.54 16.67
CA THR A 127 3.16 -14.16 16.45
C THR A 127 4.29 -13.32 15.86
N LEU A 128 5.51 -13.47 16.38
CA LEU A 128 6.69 -12.81 15.85
C LEU A 128 6.96 -13.20 14.39
N ARG A 129 7.01 -14.50 14.10
CA ARG A 129 7.26 -15.03 12.76
C ARG A 129 6.22 -14.57 11.74
N VAL A 130 4.94 -14.59 12.10
CA VAL A 130 3.86 -14.14 11.21
C VAL A 130 3.92 -12.62 10.98
N THR A 131 4.27 -11.85 12.01
CA THR A 131 4.42 -10.39 11.90
C THR A 131 5.57 -10.03 10.99
N GLU A 132 6.73 -10.66 11.16
CA GLU A 132 7.91 -10.47 10.31
C GLU A 132 7.60 -10.81 8.84
N ALA A 133 6.96 -11.94 8.58
CA ALA A 133 6.56 -12.33 7.22
C ALA A 133 5.58 -11.32 6.57
N ARG A 134 4.70 -10.69 7.35
CA ARG A 134 3.80 -9.64 6.85
C ARG A 134 4.56 -8.36 6.52
N LEU A 135 5.48 -7.93 7.38
CA LEU A 135 6.29 -6.73 7.17
C LEU A 135 7.20 -6.88 5.94
N ALA A 136 7.77 -8.06 5.73
CA ALA A 136 8.66 -8.32 4.59
C ALA A 136 7.97 -8.06 3.24
N ARG A 137 6.66 -8.27 3.12
CA ARG A 137 5.88 -8.01 1.88
C ARG A 137 5.85 -6.54 1.48
N SER A 138 6.00 -5.62 2.44
CA SER A 138 6.11 -4.17 2.19
C SER A 138 7.55 -3.66 2.33
N GLY A 139 8.54 -4.56 2.46
CA GLY A 139 9.93 -4.23 2.71
C GLY A 139 10.23 -3.77 4.14
N GLY A 140 9.26 -3.83 5.05
CA GLY A 140 9.45 -3.53 6.46
C GLY A 140 10.25 -4.63 7.17
N ARG A 141 10.82 -4.29 8.33
CA ARG A 141 11.58 -5.22 9.16
C ARG A 141 11.20 -5.11 10.63
N LEU A 142 11.20 -6.26 11.30
CA LEU A 142 11.14 -6.30 12.75
C LEU A 142 12.56 -6.14 13.30
N THR A 143 12.79 -5.16 14.18
CA THR A 143 14.14 -4.86 14.69
C THR A 143 14.34 -5.31 16.13
N ALA A 144 13.26 -5.40 16.90
CA ALA A 144 13.30 -5.74 18.30
C ALA A 144 11.98 -6.34 18.79
N GLU A 145 12.10 -7.26 19.73
CA GLU A 145 10.99 -7.81 20.50
C GLU A 145 11.19 -7.51 21.99
N ARG A 146 10.10 -7.21 22.70
CA ARG A 146 10.03 -7.23 24.16
C ARG A 146 8.84 -8.08 24.62
N ARG A 147 9.07 -8.93 25.61
CA ARG A 147 8.01 -9.65 26.32
C ARG A 147 7.86 -9.04 27.70
N THR A 148 6.66 -8.60 28.05
CA THR A 148 6.42 -7.89 29.32
C THR A 148 5.26 -8.51 30.08
N PRO A 149 5.19 -8.42 31.42
CA PRO A 149 3.94 -8.66 32.13
C PRO A 149 2.81 -7.85 31.51
N HIS A 150 1.59 -8.38 31.56
CA HIS A 150 0.38 -7.67 31.13
C HIS A 150 -0.03 -6.63 32.18
N GLU A 151 0.80 -5.60 32.32
CA GLU A 151 0.66 -4.51 33.28
C GLU A 151 1.04 -3.19 32.60
N ILE A 152 0.38 -2.09 33.03
CA ILE A 152 0.51 -0.80 32.34
C ILE A 152 1.96 -0.28 32.35
N ALA A 153 2.64 -0.33 33.49
CA ALA A 153 3.96 0.27 33.64
C ALA A 153 5.06 -0.46 32.81
N PRO A 154 5.18 -1.80 32.87
CA PRO A 154 6.12 -2.54 32.00
C PRO A 154 5.88 -2.30 30.50
N VAL A 155 4.61 -2.26 30.07
CA VAL A 155 4.27 -2.02 28.66
C VAL A 155 4.63 -0.60 28.24
N ALA A 156 4.28 0.40 29.05
CA ALA A 156 4.59 1.80 28.76
C ALA A 156 6.11 2.05 28.67
N ALA A 157 6.90 1.44 29.56
CA ALA A 157 8.35 1.52 29.54
C ALA A 157 8.94 0.90 28.27
N ALA A 158 8.52 -0.31 27.91
CA ALA A 158 8.97 -0.98 26.68
C ALA A 158 8.57 -0.20 25.43
N ALA A 159 7.34 0.35 25.39
CA ALA A 159 6.85 1.13 24.26
C ALA A 159 7.67 2.42 24.08
N THR A 160 8.00 3.10 25.19
CA THR A 160 8.83 4.31 25.17
C THR A 160 10.24 4.02 24.66
N GLN A 161 10.82 2.88 25.04
CA GLN A 161 12.15 2.48 24.55
C GLN A 161 12.11 2.16 23.06
N LEU A 162 11.19 1.29 22.63
CA LEU A 162 11.11 0.86 21.23
C LEU A 162 10.75 1.99 20.28
N ALA A 163 9.92 2.96 20.70
CA ALA A 163 9.53 4.10 19.88
C ALA A 163 10.70 5.05 19.56
N ARG A 164 11.80 5.00 20.32
CA ARG A 164 13.01 5.78 20.00
C ARG A 164 13.79 5.20 18.82
N ASP A 165 13.76 3.88 18.68
CA ASP A 165 14.58 3.14 17.72
C ASP A 165 13.78 2.64 16.50
N ASN A 166 12.46 2.86 16.48
CA ASN A 166 11.55 2.32 15.46
C ASN A 166 10.58 3.35 14.91
N ASP A 167 10.27 3.23 13.61
CA ASP A 167 9.20 4.00 12.97
C ASP A 167 7.82 3.69 13.58
N MET A 168 7.62 2.45 14.06
CA MET A 168 6.35 1.98 14.62
C MET A 168 6.57 0.97 15.75
N VAL A 169 5.69 0.99 16.76
CA VAL A 169 5.62 -0.03 17.81
C VAL A 169 4.27 -0.75 17.72
N VAL A 170 4.30 -2.08 17.68
CA VAL A 170 3.10 -2.93 17.69
C VAL A 170 3.04 -3.68 19.01
N ILE A 171 1.90 -3.60 19.70
CA ILE A 171 1.69 -4.23 21.01
C ILE A 171 0.63 -5.32 20.87
N PHE A 172 1.01 -6.56 21.21
CA PHE A 172 0.11 -7.69 21.32
C PHE A 172 -0.30 -7.90 22.79
N GLY A 173 -1.59 -7.69 23.07
CA GLY A 173 -2.22 -8.00 24.36
C GLY A 173 -2.33 -9.51 24.60
N ALA A 174 -2.08 -9.95 25.83
CA ALA A 174 -2.27 -11.33 26.30
C ALA A 174 -3.74 -11.68 26.53
N SER A 175 -4.58 -10.65 26.62
CA SER A 175 -6.04 -10.71 26.79
C SER A 175 -6.73 -9.87 25.72
N ALA A 176 -8.04 -10.08 25.56
CA ALA A 176 -8.87 -9.20 24.75
C ALA A 176 -8.96 -7.80 25.39
N MET A 177 -8.82 -6.77 24.55
CA MET A 177 -8.97 -5.38 24.99
C MET A 177 -10.43 -5.11 25.33
N SER A 178 -10.69 -4.73 26.58
CA SER A 178 -12.05 -4.52 27.08
C SER A 178 -12.51 -3.06 27.00
N ASP A 179 -11.63 -2.10 27.34
CA ASP A 179 -11.91 -0.66 27.26
C ASP A 179 -10.60 0.18 27.23
N PHE A 180 -10.72 1.51 27.31
CA PHE A 180 -9.58 2.44 27.31
C PHE A 180 -8.74 2.43 28.60
N ALA A 181 -9.28 1.91 29.71
CA ALA A 181 -8.56 1.74 30.96
C ALA A 181 -7.79 0.41 31.02
N ASP A 182 -8.00 -0.48 30.04
CA ASP A 182 -7.24 -1.71 29.89
C ASP A 182 -5.74 -1.44 29.65
N VAL A 183 -4.91 -2.45 29.89
CA VAL A 183 -3.45 -2.35 29.99
C VAL A 183 -2.81 -1.71 28.76
N VAL A 184 -3.15 -2.18 27.56
CA VAL A 184 -2.51 -1.72 26.32
C VAL A 184 -2.90 -0.27 25.98
N PRO A 185 -4.19 0.11 25.92
CA PRO A 185 -4.58 1.51 25.71
C PRO A 185 -4.08 2.46 26.81
N ALA A 186 -4.14 2.04 28.08
CA ALA A 186 -3.68 2.86 29.20
C ALA A 186 -2.14 3.06 29.18
N ALA A 187 -1.39 2.09 28.69
CA ALA A 187 0.05 2.24 28.49
C ALA A 187 0.39 3.26 27.38
N GLY A 188 -0.42 3.31 26.32
CA GLY A 188 -0.25 4.28 25.23
C GLY A 188 -0.56 5.73 25.63
N THR A 189 -1.60 5.95 26.44
CA THR A 189 -2.01 7.31 26.88
C THR A 189 -1.03 7.96 27.86
N ARG A 190 -0.23 7.17 28.57
CA ARG A 190 0.81 7.67 29.48
C ARG A 190 2.14 8.00 28.78
N GLN A 191 2.24 7.82 27.47
CA GLN A 191 3.41 8.30 26.74
C GLN A 191 3.34 9.83 26.60
N PRO A 192 4.44 10.56 26.88
CA PRO A 192 4.51 11.96 26.48
C PRO A 192 4.31 12.04 24.96
N ARG A 193 3.39 12.92 24.52
CA ARG A 193 3.06 13.06 23.09
C ARG A 193 4.34 13.36 22.32
N LEU A 194 4.61 12.60 21.26
CA LEU A 194 5.72 12.83 20.32
C LEU A 194 5.69 14.21 19.61
N GLY A 195 4.68 15.05 19.88
CA GLY A 195 4.49 16.37 19.27
C GLY A 195 5.17 17.55 19.98
N ASP A 196 5.68 17.39 21.20
CA ASP A 196 6.22 18.54 21.96
C ASP A 196 7.72 18.81 21.70
N ALA A 197 8.39 17.98 20.89
CA ALA A 197 9.83 18.09 20.62
C ALA A 197 10.19 18.84 19.31
N GLN A 198 9.23 19.36 18.55
CA GLN A 198 9.48 20.05 17.27
C GLN A 198 9.34 21.59 17.30
N ARG A 199 9.34 22.22 18.49
CA ARG A 199 9.23 23.69 18.61
C ARG A 199 10.49 24.40 19.11
N LEU A 200 11.67 23.80 18.92
CA LEU A 200 12.95 24.38 19.36
C LEU A 200 14.11 24.09 18.40
N VAL A 201 13.98 24.46 17.12
CA VAL A 201 15.10 25.00 16.32
C VAL A 201 14.50 25.99 15.33
N LYS A 202 15.04 27.21 15.31
CA LYS A 202 14.74 28.29 14.37
C LYS A 202 15.09 27.91 12.94
#